data_AF-A0A3D8PL67-F1
#
_entry.id   AF-A0A3D8PL67-F1
#
_cell.length_a   1.000
_cell.length_b   1.000
_cell.length_c   1.000
_cell.angle_alpha   90.00
_cell.angle_beta   90.00
_cell.angle_gamma   90.00
#
_symmetry.space_group_name_H-M   'P 1'
#
loop_
_entity.id
_entity.type
_entity.pdbx_description
1 polymer ?
#
loop_
_entity_poly.entity_id
_entity_poly.type
_entity_poly.pdbx_seq_one_letter_code
_entity_poly.pdbx_strand_id
1 'polypeptide(L)'
;MYGKLKMDICETLKKLCEYKGVRILEGSVSVGHIHLCVKTPLKISVSSFMGYLKGKSALMIFDRHPEFKQRGNRHFWAKGYYVDTVGRNK
;
A
#
# COMPACT_ATOMS: atom_id res chain seq x y z
N MET A 1 8.36 -17.75 -7.20
CA MET A 1 7.18 -17.58 -6.33
C MET A 1 6.90 -16.10 -5.97
N TYR A 2 7.92 -15.26 -5.68
CA TYR A 2 7.72 -13.84 -5.31
C TYR A 2 7.22 -12.89 -6.41
N GLY A 3 7.45 -13.21 -7.69
CA GLY A 3 7.17 -12.29 -8.80
C GLY A 3 5.69 -11.94 -8.95
N LYS A 4 4.81 -12.95 -8.96
CA LYS A 4 3.37 -12.76 -9.20
C LYS A 4 2.71 -11.95 -8.08
N LEU A 5 2.88 -12.36 -6.82
CA LEU A 5 2.39 -11.64 -5.66
C LEU A 5 2.91 -10.19 -5.61
N LYS A 6 4.20 -9.95 -5.90
CA LYS A 6 4.77 -8.60 -5.97
C LYS A 6 4.06 -7.74 -7.03
N MET A 7 3.81 -8.29 -8.21
CA MET A 7 3.08 -7.58 -9.26
C MET A 7 1.64 -7.26 -8.84
N ASP A 8 0.93 -8.22 -8.27
CA ASP A 8 -0.45 -8.06 -7.79
C ASP A 8 -0.56 -7.00 -6.68
N ILE A 9 0.41 -6.96 -5.75
CA ILE A 9 0.48 -5.92 -4.72
C ILE A 9 0.73 -4.55 -5.36
N CYS A 10 1.70 -4.44 -6.28
CA CYS A 10 1.99 -3.19 -6.97
C CYS A 10 0.78 -2.65 -7.73
N GLU A 11 0.09 -3.51 -8.49
CA GLU A 11 -1.11 -3.15 -9.24
C GLU A 11 -2.22 -2.68 -8.30
N THR A 12 -2.47 -3.43 -7.22
CA THR A 12 -3.47 -3.09 -6.20
C THR A 12 -3.18 -1.72 -5.57
N LEU A 13 -1.95 -1.45 -5.16
CA LEU A 13 -1.57 -0.17 -4.55
C LEU A 13 -1.69 0.98 -5.54
N LYS A 14 -1.24 0.81 -6.79
CA LYS A 14 -1.39 1.82 -7.85
C LYS A 14 -2.85 2.21 -8.05
N LYS A 15 -3.73 1.21 -8.19
CA LYS A 15 -5.18 1.40 -8.38
C LYS A 15 -5.83 2.12 -7.20
N LEU A 16 -5.49 1.74 -5.96
CA LEU A 16 -6.02 2.38 -4.76
C LEU A 16 -5.53 3.83 -4.59
N CYS A 17 -4.28 4.11 -4.95
CA CYS A 17 -3.75 5.49 -4.97
C CYS A 17 -4.50 6.35 -5.99
N GLU A 18 -4.73 5.83 -7.20
CA GLU A 18 -5.49 6.50 -8.26
C GLU A 18 -6.91 6.85 -7.81
N TYR A 19 -7.63 5.92 -7.18
CA TYR A 19 -8.98 6.15 -6.64
C TYR A 19 -9.06 7.25 -5.58
N LYS A 20 -7.94 7.57 -4.91
CA LYS A 20 -7.87 8.67 -3.94
C LYS A 20 -7.23 9.93 -4.50
N GLY A 21 -6.89 9.96 -5.79
CA GLY A 21 -6.16 11.05 -6.42
C GLY A 21 -4.76 11.25 -5.83
N VAL A 22 -4.18 10.20 -5.26
CA VAL A 22 -2.81 10.19 -4.72
C VAL A 22 -1.87 9.76 -5.83
N ARG A 23 -0.92 10.63 -6.18
CA ARG A 23 0.05 10.33 -7.24
C ARG A 23 1.28 9.65 -6.64
N ILE A 24 1.60 8.46 -7.11
CA ILE A 24 2.88 7.80 -6.79
C ILE A 24 3.99 8.47 -7.61
N LEU A 25 5.03 8.93 -6.93
CA LEU A 25 6.24 9.49 -7.53
C LEU A 25 7.30 8.40 -7.70
N GLU A 26 7.52 7.63 -6.64
CA GLU A 26 8.48 6.53 -6.59
C GLU A 26 7.94 5.42 -5.67
N GLY A 27 8.38 4.18 -5.88
CA GLY A 27 8.01 3.07 -5.01
C GLY A 27 8.92 1.87 -5.17
N SER A 28 9.17 1.17 -4.06
CA SER A 28 9.98 -0.04 -4.04
C SER A 28 9.35 -1.11 -3.16
N VAL A 29 9.48 -2.36 -3.59
CA VAL A 29 8.98 -3.52 -2.84
C VAL A 29 10.17 -4.35 -2.38
N SER A 30 10.32 -4.40 -1.06
CA SER A 30 11.34 -5.15 -0.34
C SER A 30 10.73 -6.40 0.31
N VAL A 31 11.57 -7.29 0.82
CA VAL A 31 11.09 -8.43 1.60
C VAL A 31 10.45 -7.90 2.89
N GLY A 32 9.16 -8.16 3.06
CA GLY A 32 8.39 -7.81 4.26
C GLY A 32 7.86 -6.37 4.35
N HIS A 33 8.22 -5.46 3.42
CA HIS A 33 7.76 -4.07 3.47
C HIS A 33 7.80 -3.36 2.10
N ILE A 34 7.09 -2.24 2.00
CA ILE A 34 6.99 -1.41 0.79
C ILE A 34 7.28 0.04 1.15
N HIS A 35 8.07 0.70 0.30
CA HIS A 35 8.29 2.15 0.37
C HIS A 35 7.51 2.82 -0.76
N LEU A 36 6.84 3.93 -0.45
CA LEU A 36 6.12 4.75 -1.42
C LEU A 36 6.45 6.22 -1.18
N CYS A 37 6.93 6.91 -2.22
CA CYS A 37 6.97 8.36 -2.26
C CYS A 37 5.74 8.83 -3.02
N VAL A 38 4.84 9.56 -2.35
CA VAL A 38 3.55 9.96 -2.91
C VAL A 38 3.31 11.45 -2.76
N LYS A 39 2.56 12.02 -3.71
CA LYS A 39 1.95 13.34 -3.59
C LYS A 39 0.48 13.16 -3.20
N THR A 40 0.16 13.52 -1.96
CA THR A 40 -1.19 13.42 -1.39
C THR A 40 -1.93 14.75 -1.55
N PRO A 41 -3.22 14.76 -1.91
CA PRO A 41 -4.05 15.96 -1.85
C PRO A 41 -4.17 16.53 -0.43
N LEU A 42 -4.13 17.86 -0.27
CA LEU A 42 -4.17 18.54 1.04
C LEU A 42 -5.43 18.21 1.87
N LYS A 43 -6.54 17.89 1.19
CA LYS A 43 -7.82 17.55 1.83
C LYS A 43 -7.85 16.14 2.45
N ILE A 44 -6.84 15.30 2.19
CA ILE A 44 -6.78 13.92 2.68
C ILE A 44 -5.70 13.85 3.77
N SER A 45 -6.10 13.49 4.99
CA SER A 45 -5.13 13.22 6.04
C SER A 45 -4.34 11.94 5.74
N VAL A 46 -3.05 11.94 6.11
CA VAL A 46 -2.16 10.79 5.94
C VAL A 46 -2.72 9.55 6.63
N SER A 47 -3.23 9.70 7.85
CA SER A 47 -3.78 8.57 8.63
C SER A 47 -5.00 7.95 7.97
N SER A 48 -5.91 8.77 7.43
CA SER A 48 -7.08 8.30 6.68
C SER A 48 -6.66 7.56 5.42
N PHE A 49 -5.71 8.12 4.67
CA PHE A 49 -5.19 7.48 3.46
C PHE A 49 -4.51 6.14 3.76
N MET A 50 -3.66 6.07 4.79
CA MET A 50 -2.97 4.83 5.16
C MET A 50 -3.94 3.76 5.67
N GLY A 51 -4.97 4.14 6.43
CA GLY A 51 -6.04 3.22 6.83
C GLY A 51 -6.78 2.64 5.62
N TYR A 52 -7.15 3.49 4.66
CA TYR A 52 -7.75 3.07 3.40
C TYR A 52 -6.84 2.15 2.59
N LEU A 53 -5.59 2.58 2.34
CA LEU A 53 -4.65 1.89 1.48
C LEU A 53 -4.33 0.50 2.03
N LYS A 54 -4.00 0.40 3.32
CA LYS A 54 -3.69 -0.88 3.99
C LYS A 54 -4.92 -1.77 4.07
N GLY A 55 -6.07 -1.23 4.46
CA GLY A 55 -7.30 -2.01 4.61
C GLY A 55 -7.81 -2.59 3.29
N LYS A 56 -7.93 -1.75 2.25
CA LYS A 56 -8.44 -2.19 0.95
C LYS A 56 -7.45 -3.09 0.19
N SER A 57 -6.15 -2.81 0.27
CA SER A 57 -5.16 -3.69 -0.36
C SER A 57 -5.15 -5.08 0.27
N ALA A 58 -5.20 -5.19 1.61
CA ALA A 58 -5.26 -6.48 2.27
C ALA A 58 -6.45 -7.32 1.79
N LEU A 59 -7.64 -6.71 1.67
CA LEU A 59 -8.82 -7.40 1.14
C LEU A 59 -8.60 -7.87 -0.30
N MET A 60 -8.17 -6.98 -1.20
CA MET A 60 -7.96 -7.32 -2.61
C MET A 60 -6.88 -8.38 -2.82
N ILE A 61 -5.82 -8.36 -2.02
CA ILE A 61 -4.74 -9.34 -2.09
C ILE A 61 -5.23 -10.71 -1.59
N PHE A 62 -5.97 -10.78 -0.49
CA PHE A 62 -6.54 -12.05 -0.01
C PHE A 62 -7.60 -12.63 -0.94
N ASP A 63 -8.32 -11.78 -1.68
CA ASP A 63 -9.28 -12.25 -2.69
C ASP A 63 -8.56 -12.83 -3.92
N ARG A 64 -7.44 -12.23 -4.36
CA ARG A 64 -6.61 -12.76 -5.46
C ARG A 64 -5.76 -13.96 -5.06
N HIS A 65 -5.35 -14.02 -3.80
CA HIS A 65 -4.44 -15.01 -3.25
C HIS A 65 -4.99 -15.65 -1.97
N PRO A 66 -6.06 -16.46 -2.08
CA PRO A 66 -6.69 -17.10 -0.93
C PRO A 66 -5.75 -18.06 -0.17
N GLU A 67 -4.66 -18.51 -0.78
CA GLU A 67 -3.60 -19.31 -0.14
C GLU A 67 -2.96 -18.59 1.06
N PHE A 68 -2.86 -17.25 1.02
CA PHE A 68 -2.32 -16.46 2.15
C PHE A 68 -3.36 -16.20 3.24
N LYS A 69 -4.60 -16.67 3.07
CA LYS A 69 -5.70 -16.45 4.03
C LYS A 69 -5.73 -17.49 5.17
N GLN A 70 -4.75 -18.39 5.28
CA GLN A 70 -4.87 -19.56 6.18
C GLN A 70 -4.69 -19.29 7.68
N ARG A 71 -5.61 -19.91 8.44
CA ARG A 71 -5.72 -20.18 9.89
C ARG A 71 -4.95 -19.27 10.85
N GLY A 72 -5.59 -18.17 11.24
CA GLY A 72 -5.34 -17.48 12.52
C GLY A 72 -4.81 -16.05 12.38
N ASN A 73 -4.07 -15.74 11.31
CA ASN A 73 -3.47 -14.41 11.14
C ASN A 73 -3.95 -13.74 9.84
N ARG A 74 -5.07 -13.03 9.92
CA ARG A 74 -5.67 -12.27 8.79
C ARG A 74 -4.98 -10.91 8.55
N HIS A 75 -3.80 -10.70 9.10
CA HIS A 75 -3.09 -9.43 8.99
C HIS A 75 -2.06 -9.47 7.88
N PHE A 76 -2.40 -8.91 6.72
CA PHE A 76 -1.44 -8.71 5.62
C PHE A 76 -0.41 -7.63 5.96
N TRP A 77 -0.84 -6.57 6.63
CA TRP A 77 0.02 -5.47 7.07
C TRP A 77 0.25 -5.47 8.58
N ALA A 78 1.40 -4.98 9.00
CA ALA A 78 1.62 -4.57 10.40
C ALA A 78 0.60 -3.50 10.81
N LYS A 79 0.33 -3.37 12.11
CA LYS A 79 -0.61 -2.35 12.64
C LYS A 79 -0.11 -0.91 12.33
N GLY A 80 1.18 -0.66 12.54
CA GLY A 80 1.81 0.64 12.31
C GLY A 80 2.16 0.94 10.85
N TYR A 81 2.61 2.17 10.59
CA TYR A 81 3.24 2.61 9.35
C TYR A 81 4.23 3.72 9.67
N TYR A 82 5.24 3.91 8.83
CA TYR A 82 6.17 5.04 8.90
C TYR A 82 5.76 6.08 7.86
N VAL A 83 5.88 7.36 8.22
CA VAL A 83 5.67 8.47 7.30
C VAL A 83 6.61 9.61 7.66
N ASP A 84 7.14 10.24 6.63
CA ASP A 84 7.92 11.46 6.73
C ASP A 84 7.56 12.37 5.56
N THR A 85 7.70 13.68 5.75
CA THR A 85 7.44 14.69 4.73
C THR A 85 8.72 14.97 3.94
N VAL A 86 8.64 14.85 2.62
CA VAL A 86 9.74 15.23 1.73
C VAL A 86 9.49 16.62 1.13
N GLY A 87 10.40 17.55 1.40
CA GLY A 87 10.45 18.86 0.73
C GLY A 87 11.38 18.79 -0.48
N ARG A 88 10.93 19.28 -1.64
CA ARG A 88 11.87 19.62 -2.72
C ARG A 88 12.29 21.06 -2.53
N ASN A 89 13.50 21.27 -2.01
CA ASN A 89 14.17 22.56 -2.14
C ASN A 89 14.58 22.67 -3.61
N LYS A 90 13.91 23.54 -4.36
CA LYS A 90 14.42 24.02 -5.65
C LYS A 90 15.20 25.29 -5.41
#